data_AF-A0A480ADR7-F1
#
_entry.id   AF-A0A480ADR7-F1
#
_cell.length_a   1.000
_cell.length_b   1.000
_cell.length_c   1.000
_cell.angle_alpha   90.00
_cell.angle_beta   90.00
_cell.angle_gamma   90.00
#
_symmetry.space_group_name_H-M   'P 1'
#
loop_
_entity.id
_entity.type
_entity.pdbx_description
1 polymer ?
#
loop_
_entity_poly.entity_id
_entity_poly.type
_entity_poly.pdbx_seq_one_letter_code
_entity_poly.pdbx_strand_id
1 'polypeptide(L)'
;MSLFNLLQTLIFGIHNPEFDAARINHDSWPQSEYFQGEKPSKDQLERDKQITFQRAYQLGQSLRAAIEEHYSAPEQQRVTDSLMKVIVYLGNNARIFPDMGSENIWYTDYHDLIELAKDMGLGDKTLPHWPEESNFFNRYLELTNSDLVQIFLGFLEAALLDEYKFGADLDSWVRYLLRETLKSRQRLAHEQ
;
A
#
# COMPACT_ATOMS: atom_id res chain seq x y z
N MET A 1 -28.54 3.14 -20.62
CA MET A 1 -28.01 1.97 -19.88
C MET A 1 -28.39 2.13 -18.42
N SER A 2 -28.84 1.07 -17.75
CA SER A 2 -29.21 1.12 -16.33
C SER A 2 -27.97 1.18 -15.43
N LEU A 3 -28.03 1.96 -14.35
CA LEU A 3 -27.00 2.01 -13.29
C LEU A 3 -26.66 0.60 -12.75
N PHE A 4 -27.67 -0.28 -12.76
CA PHE A 4 -27.55 -1.68 -12.35
C PHE A 4 -26.69 -2.51 -13.33
N ASN A 5 -26.75 -2.21 -14.63
CA ASN A 5 -25.91 -2.87 -15.62
C ASN A 5 -24.46 -2.37 -15.56
N LEU A 6 -24.24 -1.11 -15.16
CA LEU A 6 -22.91 -0.55 -14.90
C LEU A 6 -22.28 -1.24 -13.67
N LEU A 7 -23.05 -1.42 -12.60
CA LEU A 7 -22.62 -2.16 -11.40
C LEU A 7 -22.34 -3.64 -11.70
N GLN A 8 -23.15 -4.30 -12.53
CA GLN A 8 -22.86 -5.69 -12.94
C GLN A 8 -21.59 -5.81 -13.79
N THR A 9 -21.26 -4.81 -14.63
CA THR A 9 -19.97 -4.81 -15.35
C THR A 9 -18.79 -4.56 -14.41
N LEU A 10 -18.98 -3.79 -13.34
CA LEU A 10 -17.97 -3.54 -12.29
C LEU A 10 -17.67 -4.80 -11.45
N ILE A 11 -18.68 -5.64 -11.19
CA ILE A 11 -18.57 -6.82 -10.32
C ILE A 11 -17.98 -8.04 -11.05
N PHE A 12 -18.14 -8.17 -12.37
CA PHE A 12 -17.71 -9.36 -13.14
C PHE A 12 -16.35 -9.22 -13.84
N GLY A 13 -15.69 -8.06 -13.75
CA GLY A 13 -14.37 -7.80 -14.36
C GLY A 13 -13.19 -7.90 -13.38
N ILE A 14 -13.23 -8.84 -12.42
CA ILE A 14 -12.22 -8.94 -11.33
C ILE A 14 -10.83 -9.29 -11.89
N HIS A 15 -10.76 -9.99 -13.03
CA HIS A 15 -9.50 -10.40 -13.65
C HIS A 15 -9.13 -9.45 -14.80
N ASN A 16 -8.21 -8.52 -14.54
CA ASN A 16 -7.51 -7.80 -15.60
C ASN A 16 -6.14 -8.48 -15.79
N PRO A 17 -5.95 -9.26 -16.87
CA PRO A 17 -4.75 -10.05 -17.09
C PRO A 17 -3.50 -9.18 -17.31
N GLU A 18 -3.64 -7.95 -17.78
CA GLU A 18 -2.51 -7.02 -17.97
C GLU A 18 -1.97 -6.53 -16.62
N PHE A 19 -2.86 -6.18 -15.69
CA PHE A 19 -2.44 -5.83 -14.32
C PHE A 19 -1.81 -7.03 -13.60
N ASP A 20 -2.35 -8.23 -13.81
CA ASP A 20 -1.79 -9.45 -13.21
C ASP A 20 -0.40 -9.77 -13.79
N ALA A 21 -0.21 -9.61 -15.11
CA ALA A 21 1.10 -9.75 -15.74
C ALA A 21 2.12 -8.70 -15.26
N ALA A 22 1.69 -7.44 -15.09
CA ALA A 22 2.54 -6.36 -14.58
C ALA A 22 3.04 -6.66 -13.15
N ARG A 23 2.16 -7.18 -12.27
CA ARG A 23 2.56 -7.64 -10.93
C ARG A 23 3.56 -8.77 -10.96
N ILE A 24 3.30 -9.81 -11.76
CA ILE A 24 4.21 -10.96 -11.89
C ILE A 24 5.58 -10.49 -12.37
N ASN A 25 5.60 -9.58 -13.35
CA ASN A 25 6.84 -9.00 -13.85
C ASN A 25 7.58 -8.21 -12.76
N HIS A 26 6.88 -7.35 -12.01
CA HIS A 26 7.45 -6.58 -10.90
C HIS A 26 8.02 -7.48 -9.78
N ASP A 27 7.25 -8.47 -9.35
CA ASP A 27 7.68 -9.43 -8.32
C ASP A 27 8.89 -10.28 -8.78
N SER A 28 9.06 -10.45 -10.10
CA SER A 28 10.21 -11.15 -10.69
C SER A 28 11.50 -10.33 -10.74
N TRP A 29 11.44 -9.02 -10.50
CA TRP A 29 12.65 -8.18 -10.45
C TRP A 29 13.56 -8.59 -9.30
N PRO A 30 14.88 -8.48 -9.43
CA PRO A 30 15.79 -8.85 -8.35
C PRO A 30 15.50 -8.04 -7.07
N GLN A 31 15.50 -8.73 -5.94
CA GLN A 31 15.50 -8.09 -4.62
C GLN A 31 16.83 -7.37 -4.38
N SER A 32 16.84 -6.51 -3.35
CA SER A 32 18.08 -5.87 -2.92
C SER A 32 19.14 -6.92 -2.52
N GLU A 33 20.36 -6.75 -3.04
CA GLU A 33 21.56 -7.49 -2.66
C GLU A 33 22.12 -7.01 -1.31
N TYR A 34 21.71 -5.83 -0.83
CA TYR A 34 22.17 -5.23 0.43
C TYR A 34 21.96 -6.15 1.65
N PHE A 35 20.95 -7.01 1.60
CA PHE A 35 20.63 -7.96 2.68
C PHE A 35 21.11 -9.40 2.40
N GLN A 36 21.77 -9.65 1.26
CA GLN A 36 22.21 -10.99 0.92
C GLN A 36 23.49 -11.36 1.68
N GLY A 37 23.36 -12.29 2.64
CA GLY A 37 24.49 -12.96 3.28
C GLY A 37 24.79 -12.52 4.72
N GLU A 38 24.23 -11.40 5.18
CA GLU A 38 24.39 -10.93 6.55
C GLU A 38 23.14 -11.23 7.38
N LYS A 39 23.28 -12.12 8.37
CA LYS A 39 22.24 -12.29 9.39
C LYS A 39 22.44 -11.22 10.46
N PRO A 40 21.42 -10.40 10.78
CA PRO A 40 21.55 -9.42 11.85
C PRO A 40 21.87 -10.13 13.17
N SER A 41 22.72 -9.50 13.97
CA SER A 41 22.93 -9.94 15.36
C SER A 41 21.62 -9.89 16.15
N LYS A 42 21.52 -10.64 17.26
CA LYS A 42 20.33 -10.59 18.12
C LYS A 42 20.02 -9.17 18.61
N ASP A 43 21.06 -8.42 18.97
CA ASP A 43 20.90 -7.05 19.46
C ASP A 43 20.43 -6.10 18.35
N GLN A 44 20.91 -6.29 17.12
CA GLN A 44 20.45 -5.53 15.96
C GLN A 44 18.99 -5.84 15.65
N LEU A 45 18.62 -7.12 15.60
CA LEU A 45 17.25 -7.53 15.38
C LEU A 45 16.29 -6.94 16.44
N GLU A 46 16.70 -6.92 17.71
CA GLU A 46 15.86 -6.34 18.77
C GLU A 46 15.71 -4.82 18.63
N ARG A 47 16.79 -4.11 18.27
CA ARG A 47 16.72 -2.68 17.96
C ARG A 47 15.79 -2.40 16.78
N ASP A 48 15.93 -3.15 15.69
CA ASP A 48 15.14 -2.95 14.47
C ASP A 48 13.64 -3.20 14.73
N LYS A 49 13.31 -4.18 15.59
CA LYS A 49 11.93 -4.40 16.05
C LYS A 49 11.37 -3.23 16.84
N GLN A 50 12.15 -2.68 17.78
CA GLN A 50 11.73 -1.53 18.59
C GLN A 50 11.48 -0.30 17.71
N ILE A 51 12.40 -0.03 16.79
CA ILE A 51 12.29 1.05 15.80
C ILE A 51 11.04 0.85 14.93
N THR A 52 10.84 -0.37 14.40
CA THR A 52 9.67 -0.70 13.58
C THR A 52 8.36 -0.46 14.35
N PHE A 53 8.29 -0.91 15.60
CA PHE A 53 7.12 -0.70 16.44
C PHE A 53 6.84 0.78 16.71
N GLN A 54 7.88 1.55 17.06
CA GLN A 54 7.77 2.98 17.31
C GLN A 54 7.25 3.73 16.07
N ARG A 55 7.77 3.43 14.89
CA ARG A 55 7.35 4.09 13.65
C ARG A 55 5.94 3.69 13.23
N ALA A 56 5.59 2.41 13.32
CA ALA A 56 4.24 1.94 13.07
C ALA A 56 3.23 2.62 14.02
N TYR A 57 3.61 2.84 15.27
CA TYR A 57 2.80 3.57 16.23
C TYR A 57 2.61 5.05 15.84
N GLN A 58 3.68 5.74 15.42
CA GLN A 58 3.62 7.14 14.96
C GLN A 58 2.76 7.29 13.68
N LEU A 59 2.93 6.39 12.72
CA LEU A 59 2.09 6.34 11.52
C LEU A 59 0.62 6.08 11.88
N GLY A 60 0.37 5.16 12.83
CA GLY A 60 -0.97 4.88 13.34
C GLY A 60 -1.64 6.09 14.00
N GLN A 61 -0.89 6.91 14.73
CA GLN A 61 -1.41 8.17 15.29
C GLN A 61 -1.80 9.17 14.18
N SER A 62 -0.96 9.28 13.15
CA SER A 62 -1.22 10.19 12.01
C SER A 62 -2.44 9.75 11.22
N LEU A 63 -2.58 8.44 10.96
CA LEU A 63 -3.74 7.85 10.30
C LEU A 63 -5.01 8.05 11.12
N ARG A 64 -4.94 7.87 12.44
CA ARG A 64 -6.08 8.11 13.32
C ARG A 64 -6.55 9.56 13.25
N ALA A 65 -5.62 10.52 13.35
CA ALA A 65 -5.97 11.94 13.26
C ALA A 65 -6.63 12.28 11.92
N ALA A 66 -6.09 11.76 10.82
CA ALA A 66 -6.67 11.94 9.49
C ALA A 66 -8.06 11.30 9.37
N ILE A 67 -8.27 10.12 9.95
CA ILE A 67 -9.59 9.47 9.96
C ILE A 67 -10.61 10.32 10.74
N GLU A 68 -10.22 10.85 11.89
CA GLU A 68 -11.07 11.71 12.72
C GLU A 68 -11.42 13.03 12.01
N GLU A 69 -10.55 13.53 11.13
CA GLU A 69 -10.76 14.73 10.33
C GLU A 69 -11.69 14.50 9.13
N HIS A 70 -11.53 13.38 8.41
CA HIS A 70 -12.17 13.15 7.12
C HIS A 70 -13.47 12.34 7.17
N TYR A 71 -13.72 11.59 8.24
CA TYR A 71 -14.87 10.68 8.33
C TYR A 71 -15.78 10.99 9.52
N SER A 72 -17.09 10.80 9.32
CA SER A 72 -18.06 10.94 10.40
C SER A 72 -17.89 9.83 11.44
N ALA A 73 -18.26 10.09 12.69
CA ALA A 73 -18.11 9.11 13.78
C ALA A 73 -18.66 7.70 13.46
N PRO A 74 -19.81 7.54 12.76
CA PRO A 74 -20.29 6.21 12.33
C PRO A 74 -19.39 5.50 11.30
N GLU A 75 -18.65 6.24 10.47
CA GLU A 75 -17.77 5.70 9.42
C GLU A 75 -16.39 5.33 9.97
N GLN A 76 -15.89 6.07 10.96
CA GLN A 76 -14.54 5.92 11.52
C GLN A 76 -14.20 4.48 11.91
N GLN A 77 -15.15 3.73 12.51
CA GLN A 77 -14.92 2.33 12.89
C GLN A 77 -14.67 1.44 11.65
N ARG A 78 -15.53 1.57 10.63
CA ARG A 78 -15.43 0.77 9.40
C ARG A 78 -14.16 1.08 8.62
N VAL A 79 -13.78 2.35 8.57
CA VAL A 79 -12.53 2.84 7.97
C VAL A 79 -11.33 2.28 8.72
N THR A 80 -11.32 2.39 10.04
CA THR A 80 -10.23 1.87 10.90
C THR A 80 -10.06 0.37 10.73
N ASP A 81 -11.14 -0.41 10.72
CA ASP A 81 -11.08 -1.86 10.54
C ASP A 81 -10.51 -2.25 9.17
N SER A 82 -10.87 -1.52 8.12
CA SER A 82 -10.35 -1.73 6.76
C SER A 82 -8.87 -1.38 6.67
N LEU A 83 -8.48 -0.24 7.24
CA LEU A 83 -7.08 0.20 7.31
C LEU A 83 -6.20 -0.83 8.04
N MET A 84 -6.65 -1.30 9.21
CA MET A 84 -5.92 -2.29 10.00
C MET A 84 -5.69 -3.59 9.23
N LYS A 85 -6.69 -4.06 8.47
CA LYS A 85 -6.55 -5.24 7.61
C LYS A 85 -5.49 -5.07 6.53
N VAL A 86 -5.46 -3.92 5.85
CA VAL A 86 -4.45 -3.63 4.82
C VAL A 86 -3.06 -3.53 5.44
N ILE A 87 -2.89 -2.79 6.53
CA ILE A 87 -1.59 -2.63 7.20
C ILE A 87 -1.05 -3.97 7.70
N VAL A 88 -1.90 -4.78 8.35
CA VAL A 88 -1.49 -6.11 8.82
C VAL A 88 -1.09 -7.01 7.66
N TYR A 89 -1.85 -6.99 6.55
CA TYR A 89 -1.48 -7.75 5.37
C TYR A 89 -0.14 -7.31 4.79
N LEU A 90 0.07 -6.01 4.57
CA LEU A 90 1.31 -5.49 3.99
C LEU A 90 2.51 -5.75 4.92
N GLY A 91 2.34 -5.53 6.23
CA GLY A 91 3.39 -5.73 7.22
C GLY A 91 3.78 -7.21 7.40
N ASN A 92 2.80 -8.11 7.51
CA ASN A 92 3.08 -9.55 7.68
C ASN A 92 3.75 -10.18 6.45
N ASN A 93 3.53 -9.62 5.27
CA ASN A 93 4.17 -10.06 4.03
C ASN A 93 5.46 -9.27 3.71
N ALA A 94 5.94 -8.43 4.63
CA ALA A 94 7.11 -7.56 4.45
C ALA A 94 7.05 -6.69 3.18
N ARG A 95 5.83 -6.28 2.80
CA ARG A 95 5.54 -5.47 1.60
C ARG A 95 5.55 -3.97 1.89
N ILE A 96 5.54 -3.59 3.17
CA ILE A 96 5.77 -2.23 3.65
C ILE A 96 6.63 -2.28 4.91
N PHE A 97 7.69 -1.48 4.97
CA PHE A 97 8.60 -1.48 6.12
C PHE A 97 9.32 -0.13 6.25
N PRO A 98 9.63 0.31 7.49
CA PRO A 98 10.27 1.61 7.70
C PRO A 98 11.79 1.55 7.51
N ASP A 99 12.42 2.67 7.14
CA ASP A 99 13.88 2.80 6.96
C ASP A 99 14.63 2.88 8.29
N MET A 100 15.46 1.92 8.68
CA MET A 100 16.07 1.92 10.04
C MET A 100 16.89 3.17 10.39
N GLY A 101 17.40 3.95 9.42
CA GLY A 101 18.15 5.19 9.66
C GLY A 101 17.30 6.46 9.76
N SER A 102 16.09 6.46 9.19
CA SER A 102 15.29 7.67 8.96
C SER A 102 13.88 7.54 9.53
N GLU A 103 13.47 8.48 10.38
CA GLU A 103 12.19 8.39 11.11
C GLU A 103 10.93 8.53 10.24
N ASN A 104 11.04 9.22 9.11
CA ASN A 104 9.90 9.55 8.26
C ASN A 104 9.86 8.75 6.96
N ILE A 105 10.73 7.76 6.77
CA ILE A 105 10.88 7.05 5.51
C ILE A 105 10.40 5.61 5.63
N TRP A 106 9.67 5.18 4.62
CA TRP A 106 9.16 3.83 4.43
C TRP A 106 9.46 3.36 3.02
N TYR A 107 9.56 2.05 2.86
CA TYR A 107 9.70 1.41 1.57
C TYR A 107 8.56 0.44 1.35
N THR A 108 8.16 0.31 0.08
CA THR A 108 7.26 -0.74 -0.38
C THR A 108 7.78 -1.35 -1.67
N ASP A 109 7.66 -2.66 -1.82
CA ASP A 109 7.81 -3.35 -3.10
C ASP A 109 6.47 -3.84 -3.65
N TYR A 110 5.35 -3.41 -3.06
CA TYR A 110 4.03 -3.84 -3.48
C TYR A 110 3.57 -3.07 -4.71
N HIS A 111 3.57 -3.72 -5.86
CA HIS A 111 3.27 -3.12 -7.16
C HIS A 111 2.02 -2.22 -7.14
N ASP A 112 0.89 -2.69 -6.59
CA ASP A 112 -0.35 -1.89 -6.62
C ASP A 112 -0.27 -0.63 -5.73
N LEU A 113 0.51 -0.68 -4.66
CA LEU A 113 0.76 0.49 -3.81
C LEU A 113 1.68 1.49 -4.52
N ILE A 114 2.69 0.97 -5.25
CA ILE A 114 3.60 1.76 -6.09
C ILE A 114 2.81 2.48 -7.19
N GLU A 115 1.95 1.77 -7.93
CA GLU A 115 1.14 2.36 -8.98
C GLU A 115 0.16 3.40 -8.45
N LEU A 116 -0.44 3.15 -7.27
CA LEU A 116 -1.30 4.14 -6.61
C LEU A 116 -0.51 5.39 -6.19
N ALA A 117 0.67 5.25 -5.60
CA ALA A 117 1.54 6.38 -5.29
C ALA A 117 1.94 7.17 -6.54
N LYS A 118 2.29 6.47 -7.63
CA LYS A 118 2.63 7.10 -8.92
C LYS A 118 1.47 7.94 -9.46
N ASP A 119 0.25 7.41 -9.43
CA ASP A 119 -0.98 8.10 -9.85
C ASP A 119 -1.25 9.35 -9.00
N MET A 120 -0.95 9.28 -7.71
CA MET A 120 -1.09 10.41 -6.78
C MET A 120 0.04 11.44 -6.86
N GLY A 121 1.09 11.19 -7.65
CA GLY A 121 2.28 12.04 -7.69
C GLY A 121 3.12 11.98 -6.41
N LEU A 122 3.04 10.87 -5.67
CA LEU A 122 3.70 10.66 -4.39
C LEU A 122 4.93 9.74 -4.53
N GLY A 123 5.79 9.81 -3.53
CA GLY A 123 6.99 8.99 -3.39
C GLY A 123 8.16 9.42 -4.28
N ASP A 124 9.37 9.04 -3.88
CA ASP A 124 10.60 9.29 -4.64
C ASP A 124 10.94 8.07 -5.52
N LYS A 125 11.00 8.30 -6.83
CA LYS A 125 11.29 7.27 -7.85
C LYS A 125 12.74 7.34 -8.34
N THR A 126 13.54 8.29 -7.84
CA THR A 126 14.88 8.60 -8.35
C THR A 126 16.00 7.84 -7.65
N LEU A 127 15.67 7.06 -6.63
CA LEU A 127 16.64 6.34 -5.81
C LEU A 127 16.64 4.84 -6.13
N PRO A 128 17.78 4.24 -6.52
CA PRO A 128 18.06 2.87 -6.11
C PRO A 128 18.23 2.87 -4.59
N HIS A 129 17.75 1.80 -3.95
CA HIS A 129 17.41 1.76 -2.52
C HIS A 129 18.60 1.90 -1.58
N TRP A 130 19.83 1.79 -2.08
CA TRP A 130 21.05 2.17 -1.37
C TRP A 130 22.09 2.63 -2.40
N PRO A 131 22.90 3.68 -2.14
CA PRO A 131 23.96 4.14 -3.05
C PRO A 131 24.96 3.05 -3.47
N GLU A 132 25.09 2.00 -2.66
CA GLU A 132 25.98 0.85 -2.86
C GLU A 132 25.35 -0.29 -3.67
N GLU A 133 24.06 -0.23 -3.98
CA GLU A 133 23.31 -1.29 -4.66
C GLU A 133 23.58 -1.30 -6.18
N SER A 134 24.04 -2.45 -6.70
CA SER A 134 24.29 -2.65 -8.13
C SER A 134 23.00 -2.83 -8.96
N ASN A 135 21.89 -3.08 -8.26
CA ASN A 135 20.58 -3.36 -8.82
C ASN A 135 19.82 -2.06 -9.13
N PHE A 136 19.76 -1.69 -10.41
CA PHE A 136 19.04 -0.52 -10.91
C PHE A 136 17.55 -0.78 -11.22
N PHE A 137 17.01 -1.94 -10.87
CA PHE A 137 15.59 -2.20 -11.02
C PHE A 137 14.86 -1.43 -9.92
N ASN A 138 13.99 -0.48 -10.30
CA ASN A 138 13.18 0.36 -9.39
C ASN A 138 12.08 -0.48 -8.69
N ARG A 139 12.49 -1.52 -7.97
CA ARG A 139 11.61 -2.51 -7.34
C ARG A 139 10.89 -1.95 -6.12
N TYR A 140 11.56 -1.10 -5.34
CA TYR A 140 10.96 -0.47 -4.19
C TYR A 140 10.64 1.00 -4.50
N LEU A 141 9.72 1.57 -3.73
CA LEU A 141 9.39 2.99 -3.73
C LEU A 141 9.58 3.55 -2.33
N GLU A 142 10.26 4.68 -2.25
CA GLU A 142 10.39 5.44 -1.00
C GLU A 142 9.15 6.31 -0.78
N LEU A 143 8.58 6.23 0.42
CA LEU A 143 7.37 6.93 0.84
C LEU A 143 7.61 7.60 2.19
N THR A 144 7.12 8.82 2.33
CA THR A 144 7.05 9.49 3.63
C THR A 144 5.83 9.05 4.44
N ASN A 145 5.78 9.37 5.74
CA ASN A 145 4.54 9.17 6.52
C ASN A 145 3.34 9.91 5.87
N SER A 146 3.56 11.10 5.31
CA SER A 146 2.51 11.88 4.66
C SER A 146 2.01 11.20 3.38
N ASP A 147 2.92 10.65 2.58
CA ASP A 147 2.54 9.89 1.37
C ASP A 147 1.68 8.69 1.75
N LEU A 148 2.10 7.94 2.78
CA LEU A 148 1.33 6.80 3.28
C LEU A 148 -0.05 7.22 3.76
N VAL A 149 -0.17 8.28 4.57
CA VAL A 149 -1.48 8.78 5.02
C VAL A 149 -2.38 9.12 3.83
N GLN A 150 -1.86 9.83 2.82
CA GLN A 150 -2.63 10.18 1.63
C GLN A 150 -3.09 8.93 0.86
N ILE A 151 -2.19 7.98 0.64
CA ILE A 151 -2.50 6.73 -0.06
C ILE A 151 -3.56 5.93 0.71
N PHE A 152 -3.39 5.81 2.03
CA PHE A 152 -4.31 5.10 2.91
C PHE A 152 -5.70 5.74 2.88
N LEU A 153 -5.82 7.07 3.00
CA LEU A 153 -7.10 7.77 2.84
C LEU A 153 -7.74 7.53 1.47
N GLY A 154 -6.93 7.57 0.41
CA GLY A 154 -7.41 7.40 -0.96
C GLY A 154 -8.14 6.08 -1.21
N PHE A 155 -7.67 4.97 -0.64
CA PHE A 155 -8.38 3.68 -0.80
C PHE A 155 -9.49 3.45 0.20
N LEU A 156 -9.50 4.15 1.34
CA LEU A 156 -10.52 3.97 2.37
C LEU A 156 -11.89 4.50 1.90
N GLU A 157 -11.90 5.48 0.99
CA GLU A 157 -13.10 5.86 0.24
C GLU A 157 -13.70 4.67 -0.54
N ALA A 158 -12.87 3.87 -1.22
CA ALA A 158 -13.30 2.67 -1.93
C ALA A 158 -13.76 1.55 -0.97
N ALA A 159 -13.14 1.44 0.21
CA ALA A 159 -13.50 0.44 1.22
C ALA A 159 -14.91 0.66 1.81
N LEU A 160 -15.37 1.91 1.83
CA LEU A 160 -16.72 2.27 2.30
C LEU A 160 -17.82 1.95 1.27
N LEU A 161 -17.48 1.98 -0.02
CA LEU A 161 -18.42 1.80 -1.12
C LEU A 161 -18.79 0.34 -1.40
N ASP A 162 -17.97 -0.63 -0.94
CA ASP A 162 -18.22 -2.04 -1.26
C ASP A 162 -18.80 -2.85 -0.08
N GLU A 163 -19.95 -3.46 -0.31
CA GLU A 163 -20.58 -4.43 0.59
C GLU A 163 -19.90 -5.80 0.40
N TYR A 164 -19.03 -6.14 1.34
CA TYR A 164 -18.30 -7.40 1.52
C TYR A 164 -18.75 -8.60 0.67
N LYS A 165 -17.98 -8.88 -0.40
CA LYS A 165 -18.07 -10.15 -1.18
C LYS A 165 -16.93 -11.14 -0.95
N PHE A 166 -15.91 -10.77 -0.18
CA PHE A 166 -14.63 -11.50 -0.12
C PHE A 166 -14.49 -12.47 1.08
N GLY A 167 -15.50 -12.57 1.96
CA GLY A 167 -15.47 -13.49 3.10
C GLY A 167 -14.23 -13.28 3.98
N ALA A 168 -13.43 -14.33 4.18
CA ALA A 168 -12.21 -14.32 4.99
C ALA A 168 -10.90 -14.23 4.17
N ASP A 169 -10.96 -14.12 2.84
CA ASP A 169 -9.76 -14.04 1.99
C ASP A 169 -9.19 -12.62 1.98
N LEU A 170 -8.28 -12.37 2.92
CA LEU A 170 -7.63 -11.08 3.12
C LEU A 170 -6.72 -10.68 1.93
N ASP A 171 -6.03 -11.63 1.30
CA ASP A 171 -5.14 -11.34 0.16
C ASP A 171 -5.94 -10.85 -1.04
N SER A 172 -6.98 -11.60 -1.42
CA SER A 172 -7.88 -11.20 -2.51
C SER A 172 -8.57 -9.86 -2.22
N TRP A 173 -8.96 -9.62 -0.97
CA TRP A 173 -9.59 -8.37 -0.56
C TRP A 173 -8.65 -7.16 -0.67
N VAL A 174 -7.39 -7.25 -0.18
CA VAL A 174 -6.43 -6.14 -0.26
C VAL A 174 -6.07 -5.83 -1.72
N ARG A 175 -5.82 -6.86 -2.54
CA ARG A 175 -5.54 -6.70 -3.98
C ARG A 175 -6.71 -6.02 -4.70
N TYR A 176 -7.92 -6.44 -4.40
CA TYR A 176 -9.12 -5.84 -4.97
C TYR A 176 -9.25 -4.37 -4.57
N LEU A 177 -9.09 -4.05 -3.29
CA LEU A 177 -9.26 -2.70 -2.76
C LEU A 177 -8.31 -1.69 -3.41
N LEU A 178 -7.01 -2.02 -3.46
CA LEU A 178 -6.00 -1.15 -4.07
C LEU A 178 -6.25 -0.97 -5.58
N ARG A 179 -6.64 -2.05 -6.27
CA ARG A 179 -6.97 -2.02 -7.70
C ARG A 179 -8.18 -1.15 -8.00
N GLU A 180 -9.27 -1.31 -7.26
CA GLU A 180 -10.49 -0.53 -7.48
C GLU A 180 -10.30 0.95 -7.14
N THR A 181 -9.43 1.24 -6.16
CA THR A 181 -9.01 2.62 -5.88
C THR A 181 -8.29 3.22 -7.07
N LEU A 182 -7.27 2.54 -7.60
CA LEU A 182 -6.52 2.99 -8.78
C LEU A 182 -7.44 3.21 -10.00
N LYS A 183 -8.31 2.23 -10.30
CA LYS A 183 -9.28 2.34 -11.40
C LYS A 183 -10.24 3.51 -11.22
N SER A 184 -10.71 3.76 -10.00
CA SER A 184 -11.65 4.85 -9.73
C SER A 184 -10.99 6.21 -9.91
N ARG A 185 -9.74 6.35 -9.45
CA ARG A 185 -8.95 7.57 -9.64
C ARG A 185 -8.62 7.85 -11.10
N GLN A 186 -8.16 6.83 -11.84
CA GLN A 186 -7.88 6.97 -13.28
C GLN A 186 -9.12 7.40 -14.07
N ARG A 187 -10.30 6.83 -13.75
CA ARG A 187 -11.57 7.25 -14.36
C ARG A 187 -11.88 8.72 -14.11
N LEU A 188 -11.77 9.18 -12.86
CA LEU A 188 -12.00 10.58 -12.51
C LEU A 188 -11.02 11.53 -13.21
N ALA A 189 -9.76 11.13 -13.38
CA ALA A 189 -8.77 11.91 -14.11
C ALA A 189 -9.07 12.02 -15.62
N HIS A 190 -9.75 11.03 -16.20
CA HIS A 190 -10.17 11.05 -17.61
C HIS A 190 -11.46 11.86 -17.86
N GLU A 191 -12.22 12.17 -16.81
CA GLU A 191 -13.46 12.95 -16.88
C GLU A 191 -13.24 14.46 -16.65
N GLN A 192 -12.00 14.88 -16.31
CA GLN A 192 -11.57 16.26 -16.11
C GLN A 192 -10.83 16.82 -17.32
#